data_AF-A0A9E4FC68-F1
#
_entry.id   AF-A0A9E4FC68-F1
#
_cell.length_a   1.000
_cell.length_b   1.000
_cell.length_c   1.000
_cell.angle_alpha   90.00
_cell.angle_beta   90.00
_cell.angle_gamma   90.00
#
_symmetry.space_group_name_H-M   'P 1'
#
loop_
_entity.id
_entity.type
_entity.pdbx_description
1 polymer ?
#
loop_
_entity_poly.entity_id
_entity_poly.type
_entity_poly.pdbx_seq_one_letter_code
_entity_poly.pdbx_strand_id
1 'polypeptide(L)'
;MSSPRRSITTTTSPLPSQMFRFGAERVMDETDEFSYSLLSLAPINKKSGPGTPLEKEGLEYVADNPGENFHGEEDLGGGKYFTTAYPDFAVVEACVNCHNNHKDSPRQDLEVGEVVGGIVIRIPMD
;
A
#
# COMPACT_ATOMS: atom_id res chain seq x y z
N MET A 1 -12.18 19.46 -15.40
CA MET A 1 -10.86 20.15 -15.42
C MET A 1 -9.81 19.09 -15.21
N SER A 2 -9.08 18.70 -16.27
CA SER A 2 -8.05 17.66 -16.19
C SER A 2 -6.91 18.12 -15.28
N SER A 3 -6.59 17.34 -14.26
CA SER A 3 -5.43 17.55 -13.39
C SER A 3 -4.15 17.70 -14.25
N PRO A 4 -3.23 18.62 -13.91
CA PRO A 4 -2.00 18.79 -14.69
C PRO A 4 -1.17 17.50 -14.59
N ARG A 5 -0.95 16.83 -15.73
CA ARG A 5 -0.07 15.66 -15.83
C ARG A 5 1.29 16.03 -15.26
N ARG A 6 1.68 15.44 -14.13
CA ARG A 6 3.06 15.49 -13.64
C ARG A 6 3.94 14.84 -14.70
N SER A 7 4.71 15.66 -15.41
CA SER A 7 5.74 15.23 -16.35
C SER A 7 6.74 14.36 -15.60
N ILE A 8 6.88 13.09 -16.01
CA ILE A 8 8.00 12.23 -15.62
C ILE A 8 9.23 12.80 -16.35
N THR A 9 10.00 13.65 -15.68
CA THR A 9 11.29 14.13 -16.20
C THR A 9 12.28 12.98 -16.24
N THR A 10 13.01 12.87 -17.35
CA THR A 10 13.77 11.71 -17.83
C THR A 10 15.02 11.31 -17.01
N THR A 11 15.11 11.67 -15.72
CA THR A 11 16.33 11.43 -14.92
C THR A 11 16.11 10.74 -13.57
N THR A 12 14.88 10.42 -13.17
CA THR A 12 14.66 9.55 -11.99
C THR A 12 13.40 8.71 -12.17
N SER A 13 13.60 7.39 -12.26
CA SER A 13 12.48 6.46 -12.24
C SER A 13 11.73 6.56 -10.91
N PRO A 14 10.40 6.59 -10.92
CA PRO A 14 9.60 6.63 -9.70
C PRO A 14 9.87 5.42 -8.81
N LEU A 15 9.90 5.65 -7.50
CA LEU A 15 10.01 4.59 -6.50
C LEU A 15 8.80 3.64 -6.60
N PRO A 16 8.91 2.38 -6.14
CA PRO A 16 7.79 1.44 -6.14
C PRO A 16 6.50 2.02 -5.54
N SER A 17 6.60 2.67 -4.37
CA SER A 17 5.46 3.33 -3.72
C SER A 17 4.90 4.52 -4.49
N GLN A 18 5.73 5.23 -5.26
CA GLN A 18 5.28 6.34 -6.11
C GLN A 18 4.54 5.82 -7.34
N MET A 19 5.05 4.76 -7.97
CA MET A 19 4.36 4.09 -9.08
C MET A 19 2.99 3.60 -8.66
N PHE A 20 2.92 2.93 -7.51
CA PHE A 20 1.67 2.40 -6.99
C PHE A 20 0.65 3.50 -6.71
N ARG A 21 1.09 4.59 -6.08
CA ARG A 21 0.24 5.75 -5.81
C ARG A 21 -0.25 6.42 -7.10
N PHE A 22 0.61 6.59 -8.11
CA PHE A 22 0.17 7.17 -9.39
C PHE A 22 -0.88 6.30 -10.09
N GLY A 23 -0.74 4.97 -10.01
CA GLY A 23 -1.76 4.05 -10.48
C GLY A 23 -3.07 4.21 -9.72
N ALA A 24 -3.01 4.23 -8.39
CA ALA A 24 -4.20 4.38 -7.53
C ALA A 24 -4.93 5.71 -7.80
N GLU A 25 -4.18 6.82 -7.87
CA GLU A 25 -4.71 8.13 -8.26
C GLU A 25 -5.40 8.07 -9.62
N ARG A 26 -4.80 7.39 -10.59
CA ARG A 26 -5.35 7.28 -11.94
C ARG A 26 -6.54 6.32 -12.05
N VAL A 27 -6.70 5.36 -11.14
CA VAL A 27 -7.92 4.53 -11.07
C VAL A 27 -9.06 5.32 -10.45
N MET A 28 -8.80 6.06 -9.37
CA MET A 28 -9.81 6.94 -8.74
C MET A 28 -10.35 8.02 -9.69
N ASP A 29 -9.56 8.45 -10.66
CA ASP A 29 -10.00 9.41 -11.69
C ASP A 29 -10.98 8.80 -12.72
N GLU A 30 -11.04 7.47 -12.87
CA GLU A 30 -11.87 6.81 -13.88
C GLU A 30 -13.04 6.02 -13.34
N THR A 31 -12.93 5.53 -12.10
CA THR A 31 -13.95 4.67 -11.51
C THR A 31 -13.99 4.82 -9.99
N ASP A 32 -15.18 4.67 -9.46
CA ASP A 32 -15.52 4.54 -8.05
C ASP A 32 -15.83 3.09 -7.65
N GLU A 33 -15.75 2.12 -8.58
CA GLU A 33 -16.02 0.70 -8.33
C GLU A 33 -15.03 0.07 -7.34
N PHE A 34 -13.82 0.63 -7.24
CA PHE A 34 -12.85 0.23 -6.22
C PHE A 34 -11.81 1.31 -5.99
N SER A 35 -11.17 1.25 -4.84
CA SER A 35 -9.94 2.00 -4.54
C SER A 35 -8.88 1.05 -4.00
N TYR A 36 -7.61 1.44 -4.12
CA TYR A 36 -6.53 0.65 -3.57
C TYR A 36 -5.36 1.51 -3.12
N SER A 37 -4.61 1.02 -2.14
CA SER A 37 -3.48 1.72 -1.53
C SER A 37 -2.37 0.72 -1.16
N LEU A 38 -1.13 1.19 -1.15
CA LEU A 38 -0.01 0.43 -0.62
C LEU A 38 0.30 0.96 0.78
N LEU A 39 0.07 0.12 1.79
CA LEU A 39 0.21 0.47 3.20
C LEU A 39 1.24 -0.42 3.89
N SER A 40 1.78 0.01 5.03
CA SER A 40 2.71 -0.77 5.84
C SER A 40 2.57 -0.43 7.33
N LEU A 41 2.87 -1.41 8.19
CA LEU A 41 2.99 -1.21 9.64
C LEU A 41 4.28 -0.45 10.01
N ALA A 42 5.31 -0.54 9.16
CA ALA A 42 6.59 0.16 9.33
C ALA A 42 6.91 1.04 8.11
N PRO A 43 6.06 2.02 7.76
CA PRO A 43 6.21 2.76 6.52
C PRO A 43 7.33 3.82 6.63
N ILE A 44 8.22 3.87 5.65
CA ILE A 44 9.18 4.98 5.49
C ILE A 44 8.44 6.31 5.37
N ASN A 45 7.43 6.35 4.50
CA ASN A 45 6.54 7.50 4.41
C ASN A 45 5.38 7.31 5.38
N LYS A 46 5.35 8.08 6.48
CA LYS A 46 4.32 7.98 7.52
C LYS A 46 2.87 8.07 7.02
N LYS A 47 2.63 8.67 5.85
CA LYS A 47 1.30 8.74 5.21
C LYS A 47 0.84 7.41 4.60
N SER A 48 1.74 6.43 4.47
CA SER A 48 1.46 5.07 3.99
C SER A 48 1.23 4.11 5.15
N GLY A 49 0.91 4.60 6.34
CA GLY A 49 0.42 3.76 7.45
C GLY A 49 -1.09 3.50 7.34
N PRO A 50 -1.62 2.51 8.08
CA PRO A 50 -3.05 2.27 8.16
C PRO A 50 -3.78 3.49 8.75
N GLY A 51 -4.86 3.90 8.09
CA GLY A 51 -5.82 4.92 8.52
C GLY A 51 -7.06 4.34 9.21
N THR A 52 -7.34 3.04 9.08
CA THR A 52 -8.48 2.38 9.75
C THR A 52 -8.06 1.19 10.61
N PRO A 53 -8.88 0.78 11.60
CA PRO A 53 -8.61 -0.43 12.38
C PRO A 53 -8.52 -1.69 11.51
N LEU A 54 -9.39 -1.82 10.50
CA LEU A 54 -9.43 -2.99 9.62
C LEU A 54 -8.20 -3.05 8.70
N GLU A 55 -7.69 -1.91 8.22
CA GLU A 55 -6.40 -1.87 7.51
C GLU A 55 -5.25 -2.35 8.39
N LYS A 56 -5.21 -1.91 9.65
CA LYS A 56 -4.17 -2.33 10.58
C LYS A 56 -4.24 -3.84 10.85
N GLU A 57 -5.43 -4.36 11.16
CA GLU A 57 -5.68 -5.78 11.36
C GLU A 57 -5.28 -6.60 10.13
N GLY A 58 -5.66 -6.15 8.93
CA GLY A 58 -5.30 -6.82 7.69
C GLY A 58 -3.80 -6.84 7.43
N LEU A 59 -3.09 -5.75 7.73
CA LEU A 59 -1.63 -5.69 7.62
C LEU A 59 -0.92 -6.58 8.64
N GLU A 60 -1.42 -6.65 9.88
CA GLU A 60 -0.92 -7.57 10.90
C GLU A 60 -1.16 -9.03 10.47
N TYR A 61 -2.35 -9.34 9.97
CA TYR A 61 -2.69 -10.67 9.49
C TYR A 61 -1.78 -11.17 8.37
N VAL A 62 -1.57 -10.36 7.31
CA VAL A 62 -0.74 -10.79 6.17
C VAL A 62 0.74 -10.84 6.51
N ALA A 63 1.19 -10.08 7.51
CA ALA A 63 2.55 -10.18 8.04
C ALA A 63 2.76 -11.47 8.84
N ASP A 64 1.78 -11.86 9.66
CA ASP A 64 1.83 -13.05 10.52
C ASP A 64 1.51 -14.35 9.76
N ASN A 65 0.81 -14.27 8.62
CA ASN A 65 0.41 -15.42 7.80
C ASN A 65 0.90 -15.25 6.34
N PRO A 66 2.22 -15.34 6.08
CA PRO A 66 2.77 -15.13 4.74
C PRO A 66 2.17 -16.09 3.70
N GLY A 67 1.60 -15.52 2.63
CA GLY A 67 0.95 -16.25 1.54
C GLY A 67 -0.58 -16.32 1.64
N GLU A 68 -1.15 -15.83 2.74
CA GLU A 68 -2.58 -15.65 2.90
C GLU A 68 -3.01 -14.19 2.67
N ASN A 69 -4.28 -14.01 2.29
CA ASN A 69 -4.90 -12.70 2.16
C ASN A 69 -5.85 -12.47 3.32
N PHE A 70 -6.05 -11.21 3.66
CA PHE A 70 -7.06 -10.81 4.62
C PHE A 70 -8.30 -10.26 3.92
N HIS A 71 -9.48 -10.49 4.52
CA HIS A 71 -10.76 -9.98 4.05
C HIS A 71 -11.61 -9.52 5.23
N GLY A 72 -12.31 -8.40 5.06
CA GLY A 72 -13.27 -7.89 6.04
C GLY A 72 -14.21 -6.87 5.42
N GLU A 73 -15.14 -6.39 6.23
CA GLU A 73 -16.04 -5.29 5.85
C GLU A 73 -15.87 -4.13 6.83
N GLU A 74 -15.88 -2.90 6.34
CA GLU A 74 -15.84 -1.69 7.17
C GLU A 74 -16.78 -0.61 6.64
N ASP A 75 -17.29 0.22 7.57
CA ASP A 75 -18.07 1.41 7.26
C ASP A 75 -17.15 2.64 7.23
N LEU A 76 -17.10 3.34 6.09
CA LEU A 76 -16.27 4.52 5.88
C LEU A 76 -17.04 5.62 5.18
N GLY A 77 -17.00 6.85 5.70
CA GLY A 77 -17.63 7.99 5.05
C GLY A 77 -19.15 7.83 4.79
N GLY A 78 -19.82 6.93 5.52
CA GLY A 78 -21.24 6.63 5.35
C GLY A 78 -21.56 5.54 4.31
N GLY A 79 -20.56 4.92 3.68
CA GLY A 79 -20.71 3.76 2.81
C GLY A 79 -20.12 2.49 3.43
N LYS A 80 -20.62 1.33 3.01
CA LYS A 80 -20.10 0.01 3.40
C LYS A 80 -19.13 -0.50 2.33
N TYR A 81 -17.98 -1.00 2.77
CA TYR A 81 -16.92 -1.47 1.88
C TYR A 81 -16.52 -2.89 2.25
N PHE A 82 -16.29 -3.71 1.22
CA PHE A 82 -15.48 -4.91 1.33
C PHE A 82 -14.01 -4.50 1.21
N THR A 83 -13.21 -4.79 2.23
CA THR A 83 -11.79 -4.44 2.30
C THR A 83 -10.96 -5.72 2.34
N THR A 84 -9.91 -5.77 1.53
CA THR A 84 -8.99 -6.89 1.48
C THR A 84 -7.54 -6.41 1.47
N ALA A 85 -6.65 -7.15 2.13
CA ALA A 85 -5.21 -6.90 2.12
C ALA A 85 -4.47 -8.08 1.51
N TYR A 86 -3.58 -7.79 0.57
CA TYR A 86 -2.64 -8.74 -0.04
C TYR A 86 -1.21 -8.43 0.42
N PRO A 87 -0.40 -9.44 0.80
CA PRO A 87 0.97 -9.20 1.25
C PRO A 87 1.83 -8.60 0.13
N ASP A 88 2.55 -7.52 0.46
CA ASP A 88 3.64 -6.98 -0.36
C ASP A 88 4.97 -7.53 0.15
N PHE A 89 5.64 -8.35 -0.67
CA PHE A 89 6.87 -9.03 -0.29
C PHE A 89 8.11 -8.24 -0.72
N ALA A 90 9.13 -8.24 0.13
CA ALA A 90 10.47 -7.80 -0.22
C ALA A 90 11.15 -8.85 -1.13
N VAL A 91 10.79 -8.87 -2.41
CA VAL A 91 11.19 -9.93 -3.36
C VAL A 91 12.64 -9.85 -3.86
N VAL A 92 13.29 -8.70 -3.71
CA VAL A 92 14.68 -8.47 -4.18
C VAL A 92 15.50 -7.71 -3.15
N GLU A 93 16.81 -7.91 -3.16
CA GLU A 93 17.75 -7.22 -2.26
C GLU A 93 17.64 -5.70 -2.33
N ALA A 94 17.29 -5.13 -3.50
CA ALA A 94 17.11 -3.69 -3.65
C ALA A 94 15.97 -3.15 -2.76
N CYS A 95 14.89 -3.92 -2.55
CA CYS A 95 13.81 -3.55 -1.64
C CYS A 95 14.34 -3.51 -0.20
N VAL A 96 15.00 -4.59 0.23
CA VAL A 96 15.57 -4.72 1.58
C VAL A 96 16.59 -3.62 1.86
N ASN A 97 17.54 -3.41 0.96
CA ASN A 97 18.61 -2.45 1.13
C ASN A 97 18.09 -1.01 1.26
N CYS A 98 17.11 -0.64 0.43
CA CYS A 98 16.49 0.68 0.54
C CYS A 98 15.75 0.82 1.88
N HIS A 99 14.92 -0.17 2.24
CA HIS A 99 14.13 -0.11 3.46
C HIS A 99 15.00 -0.07 4.73
N ASN A 100 16.02 -0.90 4.82
CA ASN A 100 16.85 -0.96 6.03
C ASN A 100 17.76 0.26 6.19
N ASN A 101 18.22 0.87 5.10
CA ASN A 101 19.17 1.98 5.14
C ASN A 101 18.51 3.37 4.98
N HIS A 102 17.19 3.44 4.78
CA HIS A 102 16.52 4.72 4.68
C HIS A 102 16.52 5.42 6.05
N LYS A 103 16.91 6.70 6.09
CA LYS A 103 17.03 7.51 7.32
C LYS A 103 15.74 7.59 8.15
N ASP A 104 14.60 7.48 7.47
CA ASP A 104 13.27 7.55 8.08
C ASP A 104 12.64 6.16 8.29
N SER A 105 13.41 5.08 8.07
CA SER A 105 12.86 3.73 8.23
C SER A 105 12.59 3.40 9.69
N PRO A 106 11.37 2.95 10.05
CA PRO A 106 11.08 2.46 11.39
C PRO A 106 11.66 1.07 11.67
N ARG A 107 12.02 0.31 10.63
CA ARG A 107 12.51 -1.08 10.70
C ARG A 107 13.79 -1.22 9.86
N GLN A 108 14.82 -1.88 10.39
CA GLN A 108 16.14 -1.99 9.75
C GLN A 108 16.65 -3.44 9.60
N ASP A 109 15.82 -4.40 9.94
CA ASP A 109 16.09 -5.84 9.92
C ASP A 109 15.15 -6.59 8.97
N LEU A 110 14.71 -5.92 7.89
CA LEU A 110 13.93 -6.58 6.83
C LEU A 110 14.82 -7.57 6.08
N GLU A 111 14.31 -8.74 5.76
CA GLU A 111 14.97 -9.78 4.96
C GLU A 111 14.23 -10.04 3.64
N VAL A 112 14.92 -10.63 2.66
CA VAL A 112 14.31 -10.99 1.38
C VAL A 112 13.26 -12.08 1.63
N GLY A 113 12.06 -11.89 1.10
CA GLY A 113 10.92 -12.78 1.30
C GLY A 113 10.03 -12.42 2.48
N GLU A 114 10.39 -11.43 3.29
CA GLU A 114 9.50 -10.90 4.32
C GLU A 114 8.44 -9.96 3.74
N VAL A 115 7.32 -9.85 4.46
CA VAL A 115 6.25 -8.91 4.15
C VAL A 115 6.67 -7.51 4.59
N VAL A 116 6.75 -6.59 3.62
CA VAL A 116 7.10 -5.17 3.87
C VAL A 116 5.86 -4.31 4.10
N GLY A 117 4.70 -4.79 3.66
CA GLY A 117 3.42 -4.10 3.79
C GLY A 117 2.30 -4.89 3.12
N GLY A 118 1.26 -4.19 2.68
CA GLY A 118 0.17 -4.81 1.98
C GLY A 118 -0.53 -3.87 1.01
N ILE A 119 -1.02 -4.45 -0.08
CA ILE A 119 -1.94 -3.80 -1.00
C ILE A 119 -3.32 -3.94 -0.40
N VAL A 120 -3.88 -2.82 0.06
CA VAL A 120 -5.26 -2.77 0.55
C VAL A 120 -6.18 -2.34 -0.58
N ILE A 121 -7.21 -3.12 -0.86
CA ILE A 121 -8.25 -2.84 -1.85
C ILE A 121 -9.57 -2.67 -1.12
N ARG A 122 -10.36 -1.68 -1.52
CA ARG A 122 -11.73 -1.44 -1.06
C ARG A 122 -12.70 -1.45 -2.23
N ILE A 123 -13.79 -2.17 -2.07
CA ILE A 123 -14.87 -2.28 -3.04
C ILE A 123 -16.15 -1.81 -2.33
N PRO A 124 -16.83 -0.74 -2.80
CA PRO A 124 -18.14 -0.37 -2.27
C PRO A 124 -19.12 -1.53 -2.42
N MET A 125 -19.99 -1.74 -1.42
CA MET A 125 -20.97 -2.82 -1.43
C MET A 125 -22.37 -2.39 -1.88
N ASP A 126 -22.56 -1.10 -2.18
CA ASP A 126 -23.82 -0.47 -2.59
C ASP A 126 -23.65 0.36 -3.87
#